data_AF-A0A0S8HVX9-F1
#
_entry.id   AF-A0A0S8HVX9-F1
#
_cell.length_a   1.000
_cell.length_b   1.000
_cell.length_c   1.000
_cell.angle_alpha   90.00
_cell.angle_beta   90.00
_cell.angle_gamma   90.00
#
_symmetry.space_group_name_H-M   'P 1'
#
loop_
_entity.id
_entity.type
_entity.pdbx_description
1 polymer ?
#
loop_
_entity_poly.entity_id
_entity_poly.type
_entity_poly.pdbx_seq_one_letter_code
_entity_poly.pdbx_strand_id
1 'polypeptide(L)'
;PAMCEPIFLYDPQHFFEWAQAGARGRFYRPDHVYARARAFLIMARQSVSVIKLSDRWIKTYTRAILEAANAVACLTGFPVAGRRVALELEQASTDLGHPEVYGGFLHLLGIDAIHPNDTSELLSAWTRSFDQASELSSEPELAPCRRSYYLSGFQAILEAGRPDAIIWTLLTTWERAIHSLKVSARAALFLPVWEGALEQLRLTSAGSEARNDELERYIDQMEEIVESWAERNGA
;
A
#
# COMPACT_ATOMS: atom_id res chain seq x y z
N PRO A 1 -4.25 1.69 16.63
CA PRO A 1 -3.08 2.56 16.31
C PRO A 1 -3.14 3.94 17.00
N ALA A 2 -4.20 4.72 16.79
CA ALA A 2 -4.30 6.12 17.25
C ALA A 2 -4.16 6.33 18.77
N MET A 3 -4.57 5.37 19.61
CA MET A 3 -4.39 5.44 21.07
C MET A 3 -3.06 4.85 21.59
N CYS A 4 -2.30 4.15 20.74
CA CYS A 4 -1.04 3.51 21.14
C CYS A 4 0.14 4.51 21.03
N GLU A 5 0.12 5.41 20.04
CA GLU A 5 1.13 6.47 19.87
C GLU A 5 0.52 7.86 19.54
N PRO A 6 -0.36 8.42 20.40
CA PRO A 6 -0.83 9.79 20.23
C PRO A 6 0.29 10.82 20.48
N ILE A 7 0.27 11.92 19.71
CA ILE A 7 1.03 13.14 20.02
C ILE A 7 0.15 14.01 20.90
N PHE A 8 0.52 14.20 22.16
CA PHE A 8 -0.23 15.03 23.09
C PHE A 8 0.10 16.51 22.86
N LEU A 9 -0.88 17.28 22.40
CA LEU A 9 -0.74 18.73 22.28
C LEU A 9 -0.98 19.45 23.62
N TYR A 10 -1.77 18.86 24.53
CA TYR A 10 -2.04 19.38 25.88
C TYR A 10 -2.69 18.30 26.78
N ASP A 11 -2.00 17.81 27.84
CA ASP A 11 -2.54 16.87 28.84
C ASP A 11 -1.96 17.10 30.25
N PRO A 12 -2.44 18.11 31.00
CA PRO A 12 -1.89 18.45 32.33
C PRO A 12 -2.27 17.46 33.43
N GLN A 13 -3.21 16.53 33.18
CA GLN A 13 -3.67 15.55 34.16
C GLN A 13 -3.16 14.14 33.89
N HIS A 14 -2.29 13.97 32.89
CA HIS A 14 -1.71 12.68 32.48
C HIS A 14 -2.78 11.60 32.21
N PHE A 15 -4.01 12.01 31.89
CA PHE A 15 -5.12 11.10 31.66
C PHE A 15 -4.84 10.24 30.42
N PHE A 16 -4.29 10.87 29.38
CA PHE A 16 -3.97 10.17 28.15
C PHE A 16 -2.72 9.31 28.27
N GLU A 17 -1.75 9.66 29.12
CA GLU A 17 -0.61 8.79 29.44
C GLU A 17 -1.07 7.50 30.14
N TRP A 18 -2.02 7.60 31.07
CA TRP A 18 -2.60 6.42 31.73
C TRP A 18 -3.38 5.54 30.75
N ALA A 19 -4.22 6.13 29.91
CA ALA A 19 -4.95 5.40 28.87
C ALA A 19 -3.99 4.76 27.85
N GLN A 20 -2.91 5.45 27.49
CA GLN A 20 -1.87 4.95 26.60
C GLN A 20 -1.09 3.78 27.23
N ALA A 21 -0.76 3.84 28.53
CA ALA A 21 -0.10 2.74 29.23
C ALA A 21 -0.95 1.46 29.20
N GLY A 22 -2.28 1.60 29.38
CA GLY A 22 -3.23 0.49 29.25
C GLY A 22 -3.30 -0.08 27.83
N ALA A 23 -3.33 0.78 26.81
CA ALA A 23 -3.38 0.37 25.41
C ALA A 23 -2.05 -0.25 24.91
N ARG A 24 -0.90 0.33 25.27
CA ARG A 24 0.45 -0.16 24.92
C ARG A 24 0.78 -1.47 25.59
N GLY A 25 0.39 -1.63 26.86
CA GLY A 25 0.75 -2.80 27.67
C GLY A 25 0.29 -4.14 27.08
N ARG A 26 -0.70 -4.13 26.17
CA ARG A 26 -1.15 -5.31 25.44
C ARG A 26 -0.90 -5.27 23.94
N PHE A 27 -0.44 -4.17 23.37
CA PHE A 27 -0.31 -4.04 21.92
C PHE A 27 0.79 -4.97 21.36
N TYR A 28 1.91 -5.06 22.06
CA TYR A 28 3.07 -5.87 21.66
C TYR A 28 3.05 -7.30 22.24
N ARG A 29 1.93 -7.70 22.85
CA ARG A 29 1.78 -9.06 23.36
C ARG A 29 1.76 -10.05 22.18
N PRO A 30 2.51 -11.17 22.21
CA PRO A 30 2.68 -12.01 21.02
C PRO A 30 1.36 -12.50 20.40
N ASP A 31 0.42 -12.94 21.22
CA ASP A 31 -0.95 -13.33 20.84
C ASP A 31 -1.69 -12.22 20.06
N HIS A 32 -1.57 -10.97 20.51
CA HIS A 32 -2.20 -9.82 19.86
C HIS A 32 -1.49 -9.38 18.58
N VAL A 33 -0.16 -9.51 18.52
CA VAL A 33 0.63 -9.24 17.31
C VAL A 33 0.25 -10.26 16.23
N TYR A 34 0.26 -11.55 16.58
CA TYR A 34 -0.14 -12.64 15.70
C TYR A 34 -1.58 -12.47 15.22
N ALA A 35 -2.53 -12.18 16.11
CA ALA A 35 -3.92 -11.94 15.73
C ALA A 35 -4.09 -10.79 14.71
N ARG A 36 -3.31 -9.71 14.85
CA ARG A 36 -3.30 -8.61 13.86
C ARG A 36 -2.71 -9.04 12.52
N ALA A 37 -1.57 -9.73 12.54
CA ALA A 37 -0.94 -10.24 11.33
C ALA A 37 -1.87 -11.17 10.56
N ARG A 38 -2.53 -12.11 11.26
CA ARG A 38 -3.53 -13.01 10.67
C ARG A 38 -4.74 -12.27 10.10
N ALA A 39 -5.22 -11.22 10.75
CA ALA A 39 -6.33 -10.43 10.23
C ALA A 39 -6.01 -9.86 8.84
N PHE A 40 -4.77 -9.41 8.63
CA PHE A 40 -4.29 -8.95 7.33
C PHE A 40 -4.20 -10.06 6.28
N LEU A 41 -3.74 -11.26 6.66
CA LEU A 41 -3.72 -12.44 5.76
C LEU A 41 -5.14 -12.84 5.32
N ILE A 42 -6.08 -12.85 6.26
CA ILE A 42 -7.50 -13.13 5.96
C ILE A 42 -8.04 -12.09 4.97
N MET A 43 -7.75 -10.81 5.18
CA MET A 43 -8.16 -9.75 4.26
C MET A 43 -7.53 -9.92 2.87
N ALA A 44 -6.23 -10.25 2.80
CA ALA A 44 -5.54 -10.50 1.53
C ALA A 44 -6.19 -11.66 0.75
N ARG A 45 -6.50 -12.78 1.42
CA ARG A 45 -7.20 -13.93 0.81
C ARG A 45 -8.60 -13.56 0.34
N GLN A 46 -9.35 -12.79 1.13
CA GLN A 46 -10.65 -12.27 0.72
C GLN A 46 -10.53 -11.40 -0.53
N SER A 47 -9.58 -10.48 -0.56
CA SER A 47 -9.31 -9.65 -1.74
C SER A 47 -8.98 -10.51 -2.96
N VAL A 48 -8.10 -11.51 -2.85
CA VAL A 48 -7.77 -12.44 -3.96
C VAL A 48 -9.01 -13.18 -4.47
N SER A 49 -9.86 -13.70 -3.59
CA SER A 49 -11.06 -14.44 -3.99
C SER A 49 -12.04 -13.64 -4.85
N VAL A 50 -12.04 -12.30 -4.72
CA VAL A 50 -12.93 -11.41 -5.47
C VAL A 50 -12.23 -10.68 -6.61
N ILE A 51 -10.91 -10.83 -6.79
CA ILE A 51 -10.14 -10.13 -7.82
C ILE A 51 -10.72 -10.41 -9.22
N LYS A 52 -10.98 -11.68 -9.56
CA LYS A 52 -11.48 -12.07 -10.89
C LYS A 52 -12.89 -11.52 -11.19
N LEU A 53 -13.61 -11.08 -10.18
CA LEU A 53 -14.96 -10.51 -10.28
C LEU A 53 -14.96 -8.97 -10.25
N SER A 54 -13.80 -8.34 -9.99
CA SER A 54 -13.70 -6.89 -9.77
C SER A 54 -13.63 -6.13 -11.09
N ASP A 55 -14.53 -5.16 -11.26
CA ASP A 55 -14.48 -4.14 -12.32
C ASP A 55 -13.28 -3.18 -12.14
N ARG A 56 -12.69 -3.18 -10.95
CA ARG A 56 -11.52 -2.40 -10.55
C ARG A 56 -10.39 -3.33 -10.11
N TRP A 57 -10.02 -4.27 -10.98
CA TRP A 57 -9.00 -5.28 -10.69
C TRP A 57 -7.72 -4.69 -10.06
N ILE A 58 -7.14 -3.63 -10.64
CA ILE A 58 -5.92 -2.99 -10.09
C ILE A 58 -6.10 -2.51 -8.65
N LYS A 59 -7.28 -1.97 -8.29
CA LYS A 59 -7.56 -1.58 -6.91
C LYS A 59 -7.57 -2.79 -5.98
N THR A 60 -8.28 -3.86 -6.37
CA THR A 60 -8.38 -5.06 -5.54
C THR A 60 -7.03 -5.77 -5.43
N TYR A 61 -6.27 -5.81 -6.51
CA TYR A 61 -4.93 -6.37 -6.60
C TYR A 61 -3.94 -5.63 -5.71
N THR A 62 -3.79 -4.31 -5.87
CA THR A 62 -2.87 -3.49 -5.05
C THR A 62 -3.25 -3.48 -3.57
N ARG A 63 -4.54 -3.61 -3.27
CA ARG A 63 -5.04 -3.80 -1.90
C ARG A 63 -4.59 -5.15 -1.33
N ALA A 64 -4.78 -6.24 -2.05
CA ALA A 64 -4.35 -7.57 -1.60
C ALA A 64 -2.84 -7.64 -1.35
N ILE A 65 -2.03 -7.04 -2.23
CA ILE A 65 -0.58 -6.91 -2.04
C ILE A 65 -0.26 -6.19 -0.72
N LEU A 66 -0.88 -5.04 -0.47
CA LEU A 66 -0.63 -4.28 0.75
C LEU A 66 -1.10 -5.04 2.00
N GLU A 67 -2.25 -5.70 1.95
CA GLU A 67 -2.77 -6.51 3.05
C GLU A 67 -1.78 -7.64 3.38
N ALA A 68 -1.29 -8.37 2.38
CA ALA A 68 -0.28 -9.41 2.58
C ALA A 68 1.03 -8.87 3.18
N ALA A 69 1.56 -7.77 2.63
CA ALA A 69 2.77 -7.13 3.15
C ALA A 69 2.58 -6.62 4.60
N ASN A 70 1.40 -6.07 4.92
CA ASN A 70 1.08 -5.59 6.25
C ASN A 70 0.92 -6.69 7.28
N ALA A 71 0.63 -7.93 6.87
CA ALA A 71 0.66 -9.06 7.80
C ALA A 71 2.04 -9.21 8.44
N VAL A 72 3.10 -9.08 7.64
CA VAL A 72 4.49 -9.16 8.12
C VAL A 72 4.93 -7.88 8.81
N ALA A 73 4.62 -6.69 8.25
CA ALA A 73 4.98 -5.42 8.89
C ALA A 73 4.36 -5.26 10.31
N CYS A 74 3.17 -5.83 10.53
CA CYS A 74 2.53 -5.84 11.84
C CYS A 74 3.29 -6.63 12.92
N LEU A 75 4.24 -7.49 12.53
CA LEU A 75 5.06 -8.25 13.46
C LEU A 75 6.10 -7.36 14.16
N THR A 76 6.53 -6.27 13.51
CA THR A 76 7.49 -5.30 14.07
C THR A 76 6.80 -4.07 14.67
N GLY A 77 5.58 -3.74 14.25
CA GLY A 77 4.86 -2.60 14.80
C GLY A 77 3.48 -2.36 14.20
N PHE A 78 3.26 -1.14 13.69
CA PHE A 78 2.02 -0.76 13.02
C PHE A 78 2.06 -1.18 11.54
N PRO A 79 0.89 -1.44 10.92
CA PRO A 79 0.82 -1.59 9.48
C PRO A 79 1.30 -0.32 8.79
N VAL A 80 2.03 -0.49 7.69
CA VAL A 80 2.51 0.61 6.85
C VAL A 80 1.36 1.23 6.09
N ALA A 81 1.41 2.55 5.91
CA ALA A 81 0.33 3.32 5.30
C ALA A 81 0.79 4.64 4.67
N GLY A 82 -0.08 5.23 3.85
CA GLY A 82 0.14 6.55 3.26
C GLY A 82 1.19 6.58 2.15
N ARG A 83 1.98 7.66 2.10
CA ARG A 83 2.95 7.92 1.01
C ARG A 83 4.32 7.28 1.23
N ARG A 84 4.57 6.69 2.39
CA ARG A 84 5.86 6.08 2.77
C ARG A 84 5.79 4.55 2.85
N VAL A 85 4.68 3.96 2.39
CA VAL A 85 4.42 2.50 2.45
C VAL A 85 5.62 1.67 2.05
N ALA A 86 6.22 1.94 0.88
CA ALA A 86 7.34 1.14 0.40
C ALA A 86 8.59 1.26 1.29
N LEU A 87 8.93 2.48 1.74
CA LEU A 87 10.09 2.72 2.59
C LEU A 87 9.91 2.12 3.99
N GLU A 88 8.72 2.25 4.56
CA GLU A 88 8.39 1.68 5.87
C GLU A 88 8.33 0.15 5.80
N LEU A 89 7.87 -0.41 4.68
CA LEU A 89 7.84 -1.85 4.46
C LEU A 89 9.25 -2.43 4.30
N GLU A 90 10.11 -1.75 3.54
CA GLU A 90 11.52 -2.12 3.40
C GLU A 90 12.21 -2.16 4.77
N GLN A 91 12.00 -1.12 5.60
CA GLN A 91 12.55 -1.08 6.94
C GLN A 91 11.99 -2.22 7.82
N ALA A 92 10.67 -2.36 7.88
CA ALA A 92 10.01 -3.36 8.72
C ALA A 92 10.41 -4.81 8.35
N SER A 93 10.51 -5.10 7.05
CA SER A 93 10.92 -6.43 6.56
C SER A 93 12.40 -6.70 6.82
N THR A 94 13.26 -5.69 6.68
CA THR A 94 14.69 -5.80 7.00
C THR A 94 14.91 -6.03 8.49
N ASP A 95 14.22 -5.29 9.34
CA ASP A 95 14.33 -5.42 10.81
C ASP A 95 13.87 -6.79 11.31
N LEU A 96 12.89 -7.40 10.63
CA LEU A 96 12.42 -8.76 10.92
C LEU A 96 13.35 -9.85 10.35
N GLY A 97 14.31 -9.50 9.49
CA GLY A 97 15.19 -10.44 8.81
C GLY A 97 14.57 -11.14 7.60
N HIS A 98 13.53 -10.54 7.01
CA HIS A 98 12.80 -11.06 5.85
C HIS A 98 12.74 -10.04 4.69
N PRO A 99 13.89 -9.56 4.16
CA PRO A 99 13.92 -8.54 3.09
C PRO A 99 13.22 -9.00 1.79
N GLU A 100 13.05 -10.30 1.59
CA GLU A 100 12.30 -10.88 0.48
C GLU A 100 10.83 -10.46 0.44
N VAL A 101 10.24 -10.04 1.56
CA VAL A 101 8.89 -9.47 1.63
C VAL A 101 8.83 -8.20 0.79
N TYR A 102 9.79 -7.29 0.96
CA TYR A 102 9.85 -6.07 0.18
C TYR A 102 10.17 -6.35 -1.30
N GLY A 103 11.08 -7.30 -1.57
CA GLY A 103 11.38 -7.76 -2.93
C GLY A 103 10.14 -8.28 -3.67
N GLY A 104 9.36 -9.16 -3.03
CA GLY A 104 8.11 -9.68 -3.57
C GLY A 104 7.06 -8.60 -3.78
N PHE A 105 6.95 -7.64 -2.85
CA PHE A 105 6.08 -6.47 -2.99
C PHE A 105 6.41 -5.65 -4.25
N LEU A 106 7.69 -5.34 -4.50
CA LEU A 106 8.10 -4.62 -5.70
C LEU A 106 7.90 -5.45 -6.98
N HIS A 107 8.17 -6.75 -6.93
CA HIS A 107 7.99 -7.65 -8.06
C HIS A 107 6.52 -7.70 -8.54
N LEU A 108 5.58 -7.83 -7.60
CA LEU A 108 4.14 -7.84 -7.87
C LEU A 108 3.65 -6.50 -8.44
N LEU A 109 4.33 -5.40 -8.12
CA LEU A 109 4.04 -4.10 -8.70
C LEU A 109 4.61 -3.94 -10.11
N GLY A 110 5.46 -4.86 -10.58
CA GLY A 110 6.03 -4.78 -11.92
C GLY A 110 7.21 -3.82 -12.06
N ILE A 111 7.87 -3.49 -10.95
CA ILE A 111 9.02 -2.57 -10.92
C ILE A 111 10.16 -3.04 -11.83
N ASP A 112 10.35 -4.35 -11.94
CA ASP A 112 11.38 -4.97 -12.79
C ASP A 112 11.27 -4.58 -14.27
N ALA A 113 10.10 -4.10 -14.71
CA ALA A 113 9.83 -3.70 -16.09
C ALA A 113 10.05 -2.19 -16.35
N ILE A 114 10.25 -1.38 -15.32
CA ILE A 114 10.38 0.08 -15.42
C ILE A 114 11.84 0.51 -15.39
N HIS A 115 12.22 1.42 -16.29
CA HIS A 115 13.48 2.13 -16.17
C HIS A 115 13.33 3.31 -15.18
N PRO A 116 14.34 3.60 -14.32
CA PRO A 116 14.27 4.71 -13.35
C PRO A 116 13.85 6.08 -13.94
N ASN A 117 14.19 6.33 -15.21
CA ASN A 117 13.85 7.58 -15.91
C ASN A 117 12.36 7.69 -16.27
N ASP A 118 11.64 6.58 -16.38
CA ASP A 118 10.24 6.56 -16.82
C ASP A 118 9.30 7.02 -15.68
N THR A 119 9.77 6.93 -14.43
CA THR A 119 8.99 7.28 -13.25
C THR A 119 8.59 8.77 -13.20
N SER A 120 9.42 9.66 -13.74
CA SER A 120 9.08 11.09 -13.85
C SER A 120 7.94 11.35 -14.85
N GLU A 121 7.87 10.57 -15.93
CA GLU A 121 6.79 10.66 -16.90
C GLU A 121 5.47 10.14 -16.31
N LEU A 122 5.53 9.01 -15.60
CA LEU A 122 4.39 8.47 -14.85
C LEU A 122 3.86 9.46 -13.82
N LEU A 123 4.75 10.10 -13.05
CA LEU A 123 4.37 11.13 -12.08
C LEU A 123 3.69 12.33 -12.76
N SER A 124 4.21 12.76 -13.91
CA SER A 124 3.64 13.87 -14.68
C SER A 124 2.25 13.52 -15.22
N ALA A 125 2.06 12.29 -15.70
CA ALA A 125 0.77 11.79 -16.17
C ALA A 125 -0.25 11.65 -15.03
N TRP A 126 0.18 11.05 -13.92
CA TRP A 126 -0.61 10.97 -12.68
C TRP A 126 -1.09 12.35 -12.24
N THR A 127 -0.21 13.36 -12.23
CA THR A 127 -0.54 14.72 -11.78
C THR A 127 -1.70 15.31 -12.60
N ARG A 128 -1.68 15.14 -13.93
CA ARG A 128 -2.77 15.62 -14.81
C ARG A 128 -4.09 14.90 -14.52
N SER A 129 -4.05 13.58 -14.30
CA SER A 129 -5.24 12.82 -13.92
C SER A 129 -5.79 13.24 -12.55
N PHE A 130 -4.91 13.45 -11.57
CA PHE A 130 -5.29 13.87 -10.23
C PHE A 130 -5.97 15.24 -10.25
N ASP A 131 -5.38 16.21 -10.98
CA ASP A 131 -5.93 17.57 -11.07
C ASP A 131 -7.36 17.56 -11.58
N GLN A 132 -7.60 16.83 -12.67
CA GLN A 132 -8.94 16.71 -13.25
C GLN A 132 -9.91 15.92 -12.37
N ALA A 133 -9.45 14.85 -11.72
CA ALA A 133 -10.30 14.07 -10.82
C ALA A 133 -10.67 14.87 -9.55
N SER A 134 -9.77 15.72 -9.05
CA SER A 134 -9.98 16.50 -7.82
C SER A 134 -11.10 17.53 -7.94
N GLU A 135 -11.38 18.01 -9.15
CA GLU A 135 -12.50 18.92 -9.45
C GLU A 135 -13.85 18.20 -9.46
N LEU A 136 -13.85 16.86 -9.60
CA LEU A 136 -15.04 16.05 -9.89
C LEU A 136 -15.41 15.10 -8.75
N SER A 137 -14.45 14.77 -7.88
CA SER A 137 -14.61 13.80 -6.81
C SER A 137 -14.89 14.46 -5.47
N SER A 138 -15.79 13.86 -4.69
CA SER A 138 -15.93 14.12 -3.25
C SER A 138 -15.08 13.18 -2.39
N GLU A 139 -14.26 12.33 -3.01
CA GLU A 139 -13.41 11.38 -2.31
C GLU A 139 -12.31 12.10 -1.51
N PRO A 140 -12.19 11.87 -0.19
CA PRO A 140 -11.21 12.58 0.64
C PRO A 140 -9.75 12.44 0.21
N GLU A 141 -9.39 11.31 -0.42
CA GLU A 141 -8.03 11.06 -0.94
C GLU A 141 -7.73 11.84 -2.23
N LEU A 142 -8.76 12.29 -2.95
CA LEU A 142 -8.64 13.12 -4.14
C LEU A 142 -8.92 14.61 -3.86
N ALA A 143 -9.08 14.98 -2.58
CA ALA A 143 -9.28 16.37 -2.20
C ALA A 143 -8.12 17.24 -2.75
N PRO A 144 -8.38 18.45 -3.26
CA PRO A 144 -7.34 19.29 -3.86
C PRO A 144 -6.12 19.54 -2.97
N CYS A 145 -6.30 19.61 -1.65
CA CYS A 145 -5.20 19.76 -0.69
C CYS A 145 -4.28 18.53 -0.61
N ARG A 146 -4.76 17.32 -0.94
CA ARG A 146 -3.98 16.08 -0.98
C ARG A 146 -2.99 16.03 -2.14
N ARG A 147 -3.24 16.81 -3.20
CA ARG A 147 -2.33 16.90 -4.36
C ARG A 147 -0.89 17.23 -3.93
N SER A 148 -0.73 18.32 -3.18
CA SER A 148 0.59 18.76 -2.70
C SER A 148 1.20 17.76 -1.72
N TYR A 149 0.36 17.11 -0.90
CA TYR A 149 0.79 16.07 0.03
C TYR A 149 1.43 14.88 -0.71
N TYR A 150 0.83 14.40 -1.80
CA TYR A 150 1.39 13.30 -2.58
C TYR A 150 2.56 13.75 -3.45
N LEU A 151 2.39 14.83 -4.23
CA LEU A 151 3.41 15.30 -5.18
C LEU A 151 4.73 15.62 -4.50
N SER A 152 4.71 16.36 -3.40
CA SER A 152 5.94 16.69 -2.65
C SER A 152 6.60 15.42 -2.08
N GLY A 153 5.79 14.43 -1.68
CA GLY A 153 6.30 13.15 -1.22
C GLY A 153 6.99 12.36 -2.33
N PHE A 154 6.37 12.29 -3.51
CA PHE A 154 6.94 11.63 -4.67
C PHE A 154 8.23 12.30 -5.13
N GLN A 155 8.26 13.64 -5.21
CA GLN A 155 9.46 14.39 -5.58
C GLN A 155 10.61 14.13 -4.59
N ALA A 156 10.35 14.20 -3.29
CA ALA A 156 11.38 13.93 -2.28
C ALA A 156 11.94 12.50 -2.38
N ILE A 157 11.09 11.51 -2.66
CA ILE A 157 11.51 10.11 -2.84
C ILE A 157 12.34 9.92 -4.13
N LEU A 158 11.95 10.59 -5.22
CA LEU A 158 12.69 10.56 -6.48
C LEU A 158 14.06 11.24 -6.35
N GLU A 159 14.13 12.39 -5.69
CA GLU A 159 15.39 13.11 -5.40
C GLU A 159 16.32 12.28 -4.53
N ALA A 160 15.77 11.44 -3.63
CA ALA A 160 16.53 10.49 -2.84
C ALA A 160 17.00 9.25 -3.64
N GLY A 161 16.73 9.18 -4.95
CA GLY A 161 17.15 8.08 -5.81
C GLY A 161 16.35 6.79 -5.62
N ARG A 162 15.10 6.88 -5.14
CA ARG A 162 14.24 5.73 -4.83
C ARG A 162 12.95 5.69 -5.67
N PRO A 163 13.05 5.65 -7.02
CA PRO A 163 11.87 5.68 -7.91
C PRO A 163 10.92 4.50 -7.71
N ASP A 164 11.45 3.35 -7.29
CA ASP A 164 10.70 2.15 -6.91
C ASP A 164 9.66 2.43 -5.81
N ALA A 165 10.04 3.25 -4.83
CA ALA A 165 9.27 3.44 -3.61
C ALA A 165 7.99 4.28 -3.77
N ILE A 166 7.80 4.96 -4.91
CA ILE A 166 6.57 5.75 -5.14
C ILE A 166 5.45 4.94 -5.80
N ILE A 167 5.77 3.82 -6.46
CA ILE A 167 4.89 3.22 -7.46
C ILE A 167 3.59 2.70 -6.85
N TRP A 168 3.62 2.08 -5.67
CA TRP A 168 2.39 1.61 -5.02
C TRP A 168 1.42 2.76 -4.73
N THR A 169 1.91 3.84 -4.11
CA THR A 169 1.08 5.00 -3.77
C THR A 169 0.63 5.73 -5.03
N LEU A 170 1.49 5.84 -6.03
CA LEU A 170 1.16 6.42 -7.33
C LEU A 170 0.05 5.62 -8.01
N LEU A 171 0.17 4.30 -8.14
CA LEU A 171 -0.85 3.42 -8.76
C LEU A 171 -2.19 3.49 -8.05
N THR A 172 -2.21 3.40 -6.72
CA THR A 172 -3.46 3.39 -5.94
C THR A 172 -4.20 4.71 -5.98
N THR A 173 -3.48 5.84 -6.02
CA THR A 173 -4.09 7.16 -6.17
C THR A 173 -4.46 7.45 -7.62
N TRP A 174 -3.70 6.96 -8.59
CA TRP A 174 -4.03 7.07 -10.02
C TRP A 174 -5.31 6.29 -10.35
N GLU A 175 -5.42 5.05 -9.88
CA GLU A 175 -6.59 4.20 -10.09
C GLU A 175 -7.86 4.89 -9.57
N ARG A 176 -7.79 5.52 -8.39
CA ARG A 176 -8.90 6.32 -7.84
C ARG A 176 -9.24 7.51 -8.73
N ALA A 177 -8.24 8.25 -9.19
CA ALA A 177 -8.45 9.37 -10.10
C ALA A 177 -9.12 8.92 -11.40
N ILE A 178 -8.63 7.85 -12.03
CA ILE A 178 -9.22 7.26 -13.25
C ILE A 178 -10.64 6.78 -12.99
N HIS A 179 -10.91 6.14 -11.86
CA HIS A 179 -12.27 5.72 -11.52
C HIS A 179 -13.21 6.91 -11.37
N SER A 180 -12.80 7.97 -10.68
CA SER A 180 -13.59 9.20 -10.57
C SER A 180 -13.88 9.81 -11.95
N LEU A 181 -12.87 9.89 -12.81
CA LEU A 181 -13.02 10.37 -14.18
C LEU A 181 -13.96 9.49 -15.01
N LYS A 182 -13.96 8.16 -14.80
CA LYS A 182 -14.90 7.23 -15.47
C LYS A 182 -16.33 7.50 -15.03
N VAL A 183 -16.57 7.63 -13.72
CA VAL A 183 -17.91 7.91 -13.15
C VAL A 183 -18.45 9.24 -13.68
N SER A 184 -17.60 10.24 -13.88
CA SER A 184 -17.97 11.54 -14.44
C SER A 184 -17.96 11.62 -15.97
N ALA A 185 -17.77 10.49 -16.68
CA ALA A 185 -17.66 10.42 -18.14
C ALA A 185 -16.57 11.34 -18.75
N ARG A 186 -15.49 11.61 -18.01
CA ARG A 186 -14.33 12.42 -18.44
C ARG A 186 -13.04 11.63 -18.62
N ALA A 187 -13.11 10.30 -18.58
CA ALA A 187 -11.92 9.44 -18.66
C ALA A 187 -11.29 9.33 -20.06
N ALA A 188 -11.96 9.73 -21.14
CA ALA A 188 -11.52 9.45 -22.52
C ALA A 188 -10.08 9.91 -22.83
N LEU A 189 -9.66 11.06 -22.29
CA LEU A 189 -8.31 11.60 -22.49
C LEU A 189 -7.25 10.97 -21.58
N PHE A 190 -7.66 10.34 -20.48
CA PHE A 190 -6.75 9.84 -19.43
C PHE A 190 -6.60 8.33 -19.47
N LEU A 191 -7.62 7.62 -19.97
CA LEU A 191 -7.65 6.17 -19.98
C LEU A 191 -6.51 5.54 -20.80
N PRO A 192 -6.19 6.01 -22.02
CA PRO A 192 -5.08 5.43 -22.79
C PRO A 192 -3.72 5.62 -22.10
N VAL A 193 -3.53 6.74 -21.40
CA VAL A 193 -2.28 7.02 -20.67
C VAL A 193 -2.14 6.10 -19.46
N TRP A 194 -3.24 5.87 -18.74
CA TRP A 194 -3.30 4.92 -17.64
C TRP A 194 -3.06 3.47 -18.12
N GLU A 195 -3.70 3.07 -19.22
CA GLU A 195 -3.53 1.73 -19.80
C GLU A 195 -2.09 1.52 -20.27
N GLY A 196 -1.46 2.51 -20.91
CA GLY A 196 -0.05 2.46 -21.28
C GLY A 196 0.89 2.34 -20.07
N ALA A 197 0.60 3.02 -18.96
CA ALA A 197 1.36 2.86 -17.72
C ALA A 197 1.22 1.44 -17.13
N LEU A 198 0.02 0.88 -17.16
CA LEU A 198 -0.22 -0.51 -16.74
C LEU A 198 0.48 -1.52 -17.66
N GLU A 199 0.54 -1.26 -18.97
CA GLU A 199 1.29 -2.07 -19.92
C GLU A 199 2.80 -2.08 -19.60
N GLN A 200 3.38 -0.91 -19.32
CA GLN A 200 4.79 -0.80 -18.91
C GLN A 200 5.08 -1.63 -17.65
N LEU A 201 4.18 -1.59 -16.68
CA LEU A 201 4.26 -2.38 -15.43
C LEU A 201 3.89 -3.86 -15.58
N ARG A 202 3.43 -4.28 -16.77
CA ARG A 202 2.87 -5.62 -17.02
C ARG A 202 1.71 -5.95 -16.07
N LEU A 203 0.88 -4.94 -15.78
CA LEU A 203 -0.34 -5.01 -14.97
C LEU A 203 -1.57 -4.87 -15.88
N THR A 204 -1.63 -5.68 -16.94
CA THR A 204 -2.72 -5.64 -17.92
C THR A 204 -3.76 -6.71 -17.65
N SER A 205 -5.00 -6.49 -18.09
CA SER A 205 -6.08 -7.48 -17.93
C SER A 205 -5.71 -8.85 -18.54
N ALA A 206 -4.94 -8.87 -19.63
CA ALA A 206 -4.46 -10.10 -20.27
C ALA A 206 -3.44 -10.87 -19.41
N GLY A 207 -2.59 -10.16 -18.66
CA GLY A 207 -1.63 -10.77 -17.73
C GLY A 207 -2.18 -11.00 -16.32
N SER A 208 -3.45 -10.65 -16.07
CA SER A 208 -4.01 -10.61 -14.72
C SER A 208 -4.00 -11.96 -14.01
N GLU A 209 -4.24 -13.06 -14.72
CA GLU A 209 -4.24 -14.40 -14.14
C GLU A 209 -2.85 -14.78 -13.61
N ALA A 210 -1.81 -14.63 -14.42
CA ALA A 210 -0.43 -14.90 -13.99
C ALA A 210 0.00 -14.02 -12.80
N ARG A 211 -0.40 -12.75 -12.79
CA ARG A 211 -0.14 -11.83 -11.67
C ARG A 211 -0.88 -12.23 -10.39
N ASN A 212 -2.07 -12.82 -10.51
CA ASN A 212 -2.82 -13.32 -9.37
C ASN A 212 -2.18 -14.60 -8.81
N ASP A 213 -1.68 -15.50 -9.66
CA ASP A 213 -0.97 -16.70 -9.22
C ASP A 213 0.36 -16.37 -8.51
N GLU A 214 1.06 -15.32 -8.95
CA GLU A 214 2.21 -14.76 -8.23
C GLU A 214 1.81 -14.18 -6.87
N LEU A 215 0.69 -13.44 -6.80
CA LEU A 215 0.17 -12.88 -5.57
C LEU A 215 -0.25 -13.98 -4.58
N GLU A 216 -0.87 -15.07 -5.03
CA GLU A 216 -1.21 -16.20 -4.18
C GLU A 216 0.02 -16.82 -3.53
N ARG A 217 1.08 -17.08 -4.33
CA ARG A 217 2.36 -17.57 -3.80
C ARG A 217 3.00 -16.60 -2.82
N TYR A 218 2.91 -15.29 -3.08
CA TYR A 218 3.39 -14.29 -2.14
C TYR A 218 2.62 -14.32 -0.82
N ILE A 219 1.29 -14.48 -0.85
CA ILE A 219 0.48 -14.61 0.36
C ILE A 219 0.85 -15.89 1.13
N ASP A 220 1.01 -17.03 0.45
CA ASP A 220 1.46 -18.27 1.07
C ASP A 220 2.77 -18.07 1.85
N GLN A 221 3.73 -17.37 1.25
CA GLN A 221 4.99 -17.02 1.90
C GLN A 221 4.80 -16.11 3.12
N MET A 222 3.90 -15.13 3.07
CA MET A 222 3.61 -14.26 4.21
C MET A 222 2.97 -15.06 5.36
N GLU A 223 2.12 -16.03 5.05
CA GLU A 223 1.53 -16.95 6.04
C GLU A 223 2.64 -17.74 6.74
N GLU A 224 3.57 -18.34 6.00
CA GLU A 224 4.70 -19.08 6.57
C GLU A 224 5.57 -18.22 7.52
N ILE A 225 5.85 -16.96 7.15
CA ILE A 225 6.61 -16.02 7.99
C ILE A 225 5.85 -15.72 9.29
N VAL A 226 4.54 -15.46 9.20
CA VAL A 226 3.70 -15.13 10.35
C VAL A 226 3.56 -16.31 11.30
N GLU A 227 3.35 -17.52 10.79
CA GLU A 227 3.26 -18.73 11.61
C GLU A 227 4.61 -19.04 12.28
N SER A 228 5.72 -18.97 11.53
CA SER A 228 7.07 -19.16 12.08
C SER A 228 7.44 -18.12 13.14
N TRP A 229 6.93 -16.90 13.01
CA TRP A 229 7.08 -15.87 14.04
C TRP A 229 6.28 -16.21 15.30
N ALA A 230 5.04 -16.69 15.15
CA ALA A 230 4.16 -17.06 16.26
C ALA A 230 4.76 -18.18 17.10
N GLU A 231 5.26 -19.24 16.45
CA GLU A 231 5.92 -20.37 17.12
C GLU A 231 7.13 -19.92 17.95
N ARG A 232 7.98 -19.03 17.39
CA ARG A 232 9.17 -18.51 18.08
C ARG A 232 8.85 -17.61 19.27
N ASN A 233 7.71 -16.93 19.25
CA ASN A 233 7.31 -15.94 20.27
C ASN A 233 6.24 -16.45 21.24
N GLY A 234 5.78 -17.70 21.08
CA GLY A 234 4.77 -18.33 21.93
C GLY A 234 3.39 -17.68 21.82
N ALA A 235 3.02 -17.27 20.60
CA ALA A 235 1.73 -16.67 20.26
C ALA A 235 0.65 -17.70 19.88
#